data_AF-A0A3D3JXG4-F1
#
_entry.id   AF-A0A3D3JXG4-F1
#
_cell.length_a   1.000
_cell.length_b   1.000
_cell.length_c   1.000
_cell.angle_alpha   90.00
_cell.angle_beta   90.00
_cell.angle_gamma   90.00
#
_symmetry.space_group_name_H-M   'P 1'
#
loop_
_entity.id
_entity.type
_entity.pdbx_description
1 polymer ?
#
loop_
_entity_poly.entity_id
_entity_poly.type
_entity_poly.pdbx_seq_one_letter_code
_entity_poly.pdbx_strand_id
1 'polypeptide(L)' 'LELRDKFSLPLIATNDAHYLVKDHALPHELLLCIGTQKTMQDEKRLRFPAPEFYVKSPEQMQALFGELPD' A
#
# COMPACT_ATOMS: atom_id res chain seq x y z
N LEU A 1 -16.45 -4.38 6.38
CA LEU A 1 -17.29 -5.59 6.44
C LEU A 1 -18.77 -5.24 6.52
N GLU A 2 -19.22 -4.31 7.37
CA GLU A 2 -20.64 -3.92 7.45
C GLU A 2 -21.33 -3.60 6.10
N LEU A 3 -20.70 -2.80 5.24
CA LEU A 3 -21.25 -2.49 3.91
C LEU A 3 -21.31 -3.73 3.00
N ARG A 4 -20.32 -4.63 3.09
CA ARG A 4 -20.33 -5.92 2.38
C ARG A 4 -21.55 -6.71 2.79
N ASP A 5 -21.75 -6.87 4.10
CA ASP A 5 -22.80 -7.73 4.66
C ASP A 5 -24.19 -7.12 4.42
N LYS A 6 -24.33 -5.79 4.50
CA LYS A 6 -25.59 -5.08 4.24
C LYS A 6 -26.06 -5.19 2.78
N PHE A 7 -25.11 -5.19 1.84
CA PHE A 7 -25.41 -5.13 0.40
C PHE A 7 -25.03 -6.41 -0.35
N SER A 8 -24.59 -7.45 0.35
CA SER A 8 -24.11 -8.72 -0.21
C SER A 8 -23.11 -8.52 -1.35
N LEU A 9 -22.14 -7.63 -1.14
CA LEU A 9 -21.10 -7.34 -2.15
C LEU A 9 -19.93 -8.33 -2.02
N PRO A 10 -19.26 -8.71 -3.11
CA PRO A 10 -18.00 -9.43 -3.02
C PRO A 10 -16.89 -8.52 -2.49
N LEU A 11 -15.87 -9.10 -1.85
CA LEU A 11 -14.65 -8.38 -1.49
C LEU A 11 -13.49 -8.77 -2.39
N ILE A 12 -12.57 -7.83 -2.57
CA ILE A 12 -11.27 -8.08 -3.15
C ILE A 12 -10.22 -7.34 -2.34
N ALA A 13 -9.16 -8.06 -1.96
CA ALA A 13 -8.01 -7.47 -1.30
C ALA A 13 -6.95 -7.08 -2.34
N THR A 14 -6.38 -5.90 -2.20
CA THR A 14 -5.20 -5.47 -2.94
C THR A 14 -4.16 -4.96 -1.94
N ASN A 15 -2.87 -5.02 -2.30
CA ASN A 15 -1.82 -4.42 -1.46
C ASN A 15 -1.57 -2.95 -1.80
N ASP A 16 -2.31 -2.37 -2.76
CA ASP A 16 -2.10 -1.02 -3.28
C ASP A 16 -0.62 -0.74 -3.60
N ALA A 17 -0.01 -1.60 -4.43
CA ALA A 17 1.42 -1.59 -4.66
C ALA A 17 1.84 -0.39 -5.54
N HIS A 18 2.88 0.32 -5.11
CA HIS A 18 3.50 1.45 -5.80
C HIS A 18 4.92 1.16 -6.31
N TYR A 19 5.56 0.10 -5.78
CA TYR A 19 6.92 -0.28 -6.13
C TYR A 19 7.09 -1.81 -6.08
N LEU A 20 8.19 -2.32 -6.65
CA LEU A 20 8.36 -3.76 -6.83
C LEU A 20 8.81 -4.47 -5.55
N VAL A 21 9.83 -3.97 -4.86
CA VAL A 21 10.41 -4.60 -3.67
C VAL A 21 10.41 -3.64 -2.48
N LYS A 22 10.39 -4.17 -1.26
CA LYS A 22 10.28 -3.39 -0.02
C LYS A 22 11.30 -2.24 0.09
N ASP A 23 12.53 -2.49 -0.37
CA ASP A 23 13.64 -1.52 -0.30
C ASP A 23 13.44 -0.31 -1.22
N HIS A 24 12.48 -0.35 -2.14
CA HIS A 24 12.14 0.78 -3.01
C HIS A 24 11.27 1.85 -2.32
N ALA A 25 10.90 1.67 -1.05
CA ALA A 25 10.13 2.67 -0.31
C ALA A 25 10.80 4.05 -0.27
N LEU A 26 12.12 4.11 -0.02
CA LEU A 26 12.87 5.36 0.00
C LEU A 26 13.04 6.00 -1.39
N PRO A 27 13.46 5.27 -2.45
CA PRO A 27 13.41 5.77 -3.83
C PRO A 27 12.03 6.30 -4.26
N HIS A 28 10.95 5.62 -3.87
CA HIS A 28 9.60 6.07 -4.16
C HIS A 28 9.27 7.39 -3.45
N GLU A 29 9.64 7.56 -2.19
CA GLU A 29 9.45 8.82 -1.47
C GLU A 29 10.24 9.99 -2.09
N LEU A 30 11.45 9.73 -2.57
CA LEU A 30 12.23 10.71 -3.34
C LEU A 30 11.51 11.09 -4.63
N LEU A 31 10.94 10.12 -5.35
CA LEU A 31 10.16 10.37 -6.56
C LEU A 31 8.91 11.23 -6.27
N LEU A 32 8.21 10.97 -5.15
CA LEU A 32 7.09 11.81 -4.70
C LEU A 32 7.52 13.24 -4.41
N CYS A 33 8.67 13.42 -3.75
CA CYS A 33 9.23 14.75 -3.48
C CYS A 33 9.50 15.52 -4.78
N ILE A 34 10.12 14.87 -5.77
CA ILE A 34 10.36 15.46 -7.10
C ILE A 34 9.03 15.87 -7.75
N GLY A 35 8.06 14.95 -7.80
CA GLY A 35 6.75 15.20 -8.44
C GLY A 35 5.91 16.27 -7.74
N THR A 36 6.09 16.47 -6.45
CA THR A 36 5.34 17.46 -5.63
C THR A 36 6.13 18.72 -5.34
N GLN A 37 7.33 18.88 -5.92
CA GLN A 37 8.24 20.01 -5.68
C GLN A 37 8.56 20.21 -4.19
N LYS A 38 8.71 19.10 -3.46
CA LYS A 38 9.08 19.05 -2.05
C LYS A 38 10.49 18.49 -1.88
N THR A 39 11.05 18.67 -0.68
CA THR A 39 12.34 18.09 -0.31
C THR A 39 12.14 17.02 0.77
N MET A 40 13.13 16.14 0.95
CA MET A 40 13.11 15.15 2.03
C MET A 40 13.11 15.79 3.43
N GLN A 41 13.56 17.04 3.54
CA GLN A 41 13.56 17.82 4.78
C GLN A 41 12.21 18.49 5.05
N ASP A 42 11.29 18.58 4.07
CA ASP A 42 9.95 19.10 4.30
C ASP A 42 9.14 18.09 5.14
N GLU A 43 8.75 18.50 6.34
CA GLU A 43 7.94 17.68 7.25
C GLU A 43 6.52 17.43 6.72
N LYS A 44 6.04 18.30 5.82
CA LYS A 44 4.73 18.21 5.17
C LYS A 44 4.81 17.53 3.81
N ARG A 45 5.95 16.93 3.44
CA ARG A 45 6.07 16.16 2.19
C ARG A 45 5.09 15.00 2.19
N LEU A 46 4.63 14.64 1.00
CA LEU A 46 3.86 13.42 0.82
C LEU A 46 4.76 12.21 1.11
N ARG A 47 4.43 11.44 2.13
CA ARG A 47 5.08 10.17 2.48
C ARG A 47 4.05 9.14 2.87
N PHE A 48 4.33 7.89 2.54
CA PHE A 48 3.47 6.79 2.91
C PHE A 48 3.77 6.37 4.36
N PRO A 49 2.78 5.91 5.12
CA PRO A 49 2.94 5.65 6.56
C PRO A 49 3.81 4.43 6.88
N ALA A 50 4.06 3.56 5.91
CA ALA A 50 4.83 2.33 6.07
C ALA A 50 5.53 1.92 4.76
N PRO A 51 6.62 1.14 4.81
CA PRO A 51 7.28 0.59 3.63
C PRO A 51 6.60 -0.70 3.13
N GLU A 52 5.26 -0.74 3.09
CA GLU A 52 4.49 -1.95 2.79
C GLU A 52 3.79 -1.92 1.42
N PHE A 53 4.04 -0.89 0.62
CA PHE A 53 3.38 -0.68 -0.67
C PHE A 53 4.18 -1.28 -1.83
N TYR A 54 4.82 -2.44 -1.60
CA TYR A 54 5.52 -3.21 -2.62
C TYR A 54 4.66 -4.34 -3.20
N VAL A 55 5.09 -4.96 -4.29
CA VAL A 55 4.44 -6.17 -4.81
C VAL A 55 4.73 -7.34 -3.87
N LYS A 56 3.75 -7.67 -3.02
CA LYS A 56 3.82 -8.82 -2.12
C LYS A 56 3.66 -10.14 -2.88
N SER A 57 4.36 -11.15 -2.41
CA SER A 57 4.16 -12.53 -2.85
C SER A 57 2.76 -13.05 -2.46
N PRO A 58 2.23 -14.07 -3.16
CA PRO A 58 0.98 -14.72 -2.78
C PRO A 58 0.96 -15.19 -1.32
N GLU A 59 2.07 -15.74 -0.82
CA GLU A 59 2.20 -16.23 0.55
C GLU A 59 2.05 -15.10 1.57
N GLN A 60 2.66 -13.94 1.28
CA GLN A 60 2.52 -12.75 2.13
C GLN A 60 1.09 -12.21 2.12
N MET A 61 0.43 -12.19 0.96
CA MET A 61 -0.97 -11.76 0.86
C MET A 61 -1.92 -12.73 1.58
N GLN A 62 -1.69 -14.03 1.46
CA GLN A 62 -2.43 -15.05 2.17
C GLN A 62 -2.25 -14.94 3.69
N ALA A 63 -1.04 -14.66 4.16
CA ALA A 63 -0.79 -14.44 5.59
C ALA A 63 -1.53 -13.20 6.15
N LEU A 64 -1.81 -12.19 5.31
CA LEU A 64 -2.49 -10.96 5.71
C LEU A 64 -4.02 -11.05 5.64
N PHE A 65 -4.55 -11.73 4.63
CA PHE A 65 -5.99 -11.72 4.32
C PHE A 65 -6.63 -13.12 4.28
N GLY A 66 -5.86 -14.19 4.51
CA GLY A 66 -6.32 -15.57 4.30
C GLY A 66 -7.39 -16.06 5.27
N GLU A 67 -7.64 -15.36 6.37
CA GLU A 67 -8.75 -15.65 7.30
C GLU A 67 -10.06 -14.95 6.90
N LEU A 68 -10.03 -14.06 5.90
CA LEU A 68 -11.24 -13.39 5.43
C LEU A 68 -11.97 -14.26 4.41
N PRO A 69 -13.29 -14.48 4.58
CA PRO A 69 -14.09 -15.23 3.62
C PRO A 69 -14.26 -14.46 2.31
N ASP A 70 -14.29 -15.20 1.20
CA ASP A 70 -14.62 -14.73 -0.14
C ASP A 70 -16.06 -14.16 -0.24
#